data_AF-A0A1I1SBH9-F1
#
_entry.id   AF-A0A1I1SBH9-F1
#
_cell.length_a   1.000
_cell.length_b   1.000
_cell.length_c   1.000
_cell.angle_alpha   90.00
_cell.angle_beta   90.00
_cell.angle_gamma   90.00
#
_symmetry.space_group_name_H-M   'P 1'
#
loop_
_entity.id
_entity.type
_entity.pdbx_description
1 polymer ?
#
loop_
_entity_poly.entity_id
_entity_poly.type
_entity_poly.pdbx_seq_one_letter_code
_entity_poly.pdbx_strand_id
1 'polypeptide(L)'
;MAFAIFFFLAWFFISLFAVMQKRLSIVENTFVFLIILIISINFSWIVGDELKLIKQPEEPLPYIAYLLNRSIIIPVLILIQLKVFVRYDTFLWKTASILVAVLMLTDINYLLTALNVAEYTHWHSAFDAIYFLLLNLAALFAYRMINRASEKAVNST
;
A
#
# COMPACT_ATOMS: atom_id res chain seq x y z
N MET A 1 10.97 17.98 -9.00
CA MET A 1 11.81 16.78 -8.77
C MET A 1 11.03 15.66 -8.10
N ALA A 2 10.30 15.93 -7.00
CA ALA A 2 9.48 14.92 -6.31
C ALA A 2 8.53 14.15 -7.24
N PHE A 3 7.75 14.85 -8.07
CA PHE A 3 6.87 14.21 -9.05
C PHE A 3 7.58 13.14 -9.91
N ALA A 4 8.75 13.46 -10.48
CA ALA A 4 9.49 12.52 -11.32
C ALA A 4 9.93 11.26 -10.56
N ILE A 5 10.36 11.43 -9.30
CA ILE A 5 10.74 10.31 -8.42
C ILE A 5 9.54 9.41 -8.14
N PHE A 6 8.41 9.98 -7.71
CA PHE A 6 7.21 9.21 -7.40
C PHE A 6 6.56 8.59 -8.64
N PHE A 7 6.62 9.26 -9.78
CA PHE A 7 6.22 8.70 -11.07
C PHE A 7 7.08 7.47 -11.43
N PHE A 8 8.40 7.60 -11.31
CA PHE A 8 9.31 6.49 -11.57
C PHE A 8 9.08 5.32 -10.61
N LEU A 9 8.91 5.57 -9.30
CA LEU A 9 8.60 4.54 -8.31
C LEU A 9 7.28 3.83 -8.61
N ALA A 10 6.22 4.59 -8.92
CA ALA A 10 4.93 4.02 -9.29
C ALA A 10 5.06 3.12 -10.53
N TRP A 11 5.74 3.61 -11.58
CA TRP A 11 6.01 2.83 -12.78
C TRP A 11 6.83 1.56 -12.49
N PHE A 12 7.88 1.68 -11.66
CA PHE A 12 8.73 0.55 -11.28
C PHE A 12 7.95 -0.53 -10.53
N PHE A 13 7.16 -0.17 -9.52
CA PHE A 13 6.37 -1.15 -8.76
C PHE A 13 5.24 -1.77 -9.59
N ILE A 14 4.57 -1.01 -10.46
CA ILE A 14 3.58 -1.57 -11.38
C ILE A 14 4.26 -2.57 -12.33
N SER A 15 5.39 -2.19 -12.92
CA SER A 15 6.16 -3.05 -13.83
C SER A 15 6.58 -4.34 -13.14
N LEU A 16 7.13 -4.23 -11.92
CA LEU A 16 7.50 -5.37 -11.09
C LEU A 16 6.29 -6.28 -10.82
N PHE A 17 5.16 -5.70 -10.40
CA PHE A 17 3.93 -6.45 -10.15
C PHE A 17 3.40 -7.18 -11.39
N ALA A 18 3.52 -6.55 -12.56
CA ALA A 18 3.04 -7.09 -13.84
C ALA A 18 3.84 -8.29 -14.32
N VAL A 19 5.16 -8.32 -14.09
CA VAL A 19 6.04 -9.44 -14.49
C VAL A 19 6.09 -10.58 -13.47
N MET A 20 5.62 -10.37 -12.23
CA MET A 20 5.52 -11.43 -11.23
C MET A 20 4.54 -12.52 -11.66
N GLN A 21 4.92 -13.78 -11.44
CA GLN A 21 4.04 -14.94 -11.69
C GLN A 21 2.66 -14.74 -11.05
N LYS A 22 1.61 -14.98 -11.84
CA LYS A 22 0.22 -14.87 -11.40
C LYS A 22 -0.05 -15.99 -10.38
N ARG A 23 -0.19 -15.59 -9.11
CA ARG A 23 -0.59 -16.48 -8.00
C ARG A 23 -1.97 -16.17 -7.46
N LEU A 24 -2.44 -14.94 -7.67
CA LEU A 24 -3.79 -14.49 -7.37
C LEU A 24 -4.50 -14.21 -8.69
N SER A 25 -5.78 -14.52 -8.74
CA SER A 25 -6.67 -14.16 -9.85
C SER A 25 -6.80 -12.64 -9.99
N ILE A 26 -7.25 -12.18 -11.15
CA ILE A 26 -7.47 -10.74 -11.38
C ILE A 26 -8.51 -10.19 -10.39
N VAL A 27 -9.57 -10.97 -10.11
CA VAL A 27 -10.64 -10.58 -9.17
C VAL A 27 -10.09 -10.40 -7.76
N GLU A 28 -9.27 -11.34 -7.25
CA GLU A 28 -8.68 -11.23 -5.91
C GLU A 28 -7.73 -10.04 -5.80
N ASN A 29 -6.87 -9.82 -6.80
CA ASN A 29 -5.96 -8.67 -6.80
C ASN A 29 -6.74 -7.35 -6.79
N THR A 30 -7.74 -7.20 -7.66
CA THR A 30 -8.56 -5.98 -7.73
C THR A 30 -9.34 -5.77 -6.44
N PHE A 31 -9.89 -6.83 -5.85
CA PHE A 31 -10.63 -6.74 -4.59
C PHE A 31 -9.74 -6.20 -3.47
N VAL A 32 -8.56 -6.82 -3.28
CA VAL A 32 -7.61 -6.39 -2.25
C VAL A 32 -7.11 -4.97 -2.52
N PHE A 33 -6.80 -4.64 -3.78
CA PHE A 33 -6.39 -3.30 -4.19
C PHE A 33 -7.42 -2.24 -3.77
N LEU A 34 -8.70 -2.47 -4.06
CA LEU A 34 -9.77 -1.52 -3.75
C LEU A 34 -9.94 -1.33 -2.24
N ILE A 35 -9.87 -2.41 -1.45
CA ILE A 35 -9.94 -2.30 0.01
C ILE A 35 -8.79 -1.45 0.56
N ILE A 36 -7.56 -1.72 0.12
CA ILE A 36 -6.39 -0.96 0.54
C ILE A 36 -6.53 0.51 0.13
N LEU A 37 -6.99 0.77 -1.09
CA LEU A 37 -7.18 2.11 -1.62
C LEU A 37 -8.20 2.89 -0.79
N ILE A 38 -9.35 2.29 -0.47
CA ILE A 38 -10.39 2.91 0.38
C ILE A 38 -9.80 3.25 1.75
N ILE A 39 -9.13 2.31 2.41
CA ILE A 39 -8.52 2.55 3.73
C ILE A 39 -7.50 3.69 3.64
N SER A 40 -6.68 3.71 2.58
CA SER A 40 -5.63 4.71 2.39
C SER A 40 -6.16 6.11 2.15
N ILE A 41 -7.23 6.25 1.35
CA ILE A 41 -7.90 7.53 1.11
C ILE A 41 -8.50 8.05 2.42
N ASN A 42 -9.24 7.22 3.15
CA ASN A 42 -9.87 7.63 4.40
C ASN A 42 -8.84 7.99 5.47
N PHE A 43 -7.78 7.20 5.61
CA PHE A 43 -6.69 7.50 6.55
C PHE A 43 -6.02 8.84 6.24
N SER A 44 -5.68 9.08 4.97
CA SER A 44 -5.11 10.36 4.52
C SER A 44 -6.01 11.54 4.82
N TRP A 45 -7.33 11.39 4.65
CA TRP A 45 -8.28 12.45 4.93
C TRP A 45 -8.38 12.74 6.44
N ILE A 46 -8.49 11.70 7.27
CA ILE A 46 -8.55 11.85 8.73
C ILE A 46 -7.28 12.52 9.27
N VAL A 47 -6.11 12.04 8.86
CA VAL A 47 -4.83 12.54 9.40
C VAL A 47 -4.49 13.93 8.85
N GLY A 48 -4.81 14.18 7.58
CA GLY A 48 -4.47 15.44 6.91
C GLY A 48 -5.47 16.56 7.17
N ASP A 49 -6.76 16.32 6.94
CA ASP A 49 -7.77 17.37 6.89
C ASP A 49 -8.47 17.54 8.25
N GLU A 50 -8.82 16.43 8.91
CA GLU A 50 -9.55 16.47 10.18
C GLU A 50 -8.62 16.75 11.36
N LEU A 51 -7.57 15.93 11.52
CA LEU A 51 -6.64 16.02 12.65
C LEU A 51 -5.49 17.01 12.41
N LYS A 52 -5.29 17.46 11.15
CA LYS A 52 -4.23 18.41 10.76
C LYS A 52 -2.82 18.02 11.20
N LEU A 53 -2.56 16.71 11.26
CA LEU A 53 -1.28 16.15 11.72
C LEU A 53 -0.23 16.13 10.59
N ILE A 54 -0.70 16.12 9.35
CA ILE A 54 0.13 16.16 8.14
C ILE A 54 -0.43 17.22 7.19
N LYS A 55 0.38 18.19 6.80
CA LYS A 55 -0.02 19.20 5.81
C LYS A 55 0.16 18.63 4.41
N GLN A 56 -0.94 18.63 3.65
CA GLN A 56 -0.93 18.24 2.24
C GLN A 56 -0.39 19.39 1.37
N PRO A 57 0.28 19.09 0.25
CA PRO A 57 0.80 20.12 -0.63
C PRO A 57 -0.34 20.80 -1.41
N GLU A 58 -0.26 22.12 -1.52
CA GLU A 58 -1.23 22.94 -2.27
C GLU A 58 -0.86 23.05 -3.76
N GLU A 59 0.41 22.83 -4.09
CA GLU A 59 0.90 22.89 -5.47
C GLU A 59 0.53 21.62 -6.28
N PRO A 60 0.15 21.75 -7.57
CA PRO A 60 -0.33 20.63 -8.36
C PRO A 60 0.66 19.46 -8.49
N LEU A 61 1.94 19.71 -8.75
CA LEU A 61 2.93 18.64 -8.99
C LEU A 61 3.27 17.85 -7.72
N PRO A 62 3.59 18.49 -6.58
CA PRO A 62 3.73 17.77 -5.32
C PRO A 62 2.46 17.04 -4.89
N TYR A 63 1.28 17.62 -5.14
CA TYR A 63 0.01 16.95 -4.86
C TYR A 63 -0.19 15.69 -5.70
N ILE A 64 0.16 15.70 -6.99
CA ILE A 64 0.16 14.48 -7.81
C ILE A 64 1.14 13.45 -7.26
N ALA A 65 2.34 13.86 -6.82
CA ALA A 65 3.31 12.94 -6.21
C ALA A 65 2.75 12.27 -4.93
N TYR A 66 2.07 13.05 -4.10
CA TYR A 66 1.35 12.56 -2.93
C TYR A 66 0.25 11.55 -3.31
N LEU A 67 -0.56 11.88 -4.31
CA LEU A 67 -1.61 10.98 -4.82
C LEU A 67 -1.05 9.68 -5.41
N LEU A 68 0.06 9.73 -6.13
CA LEU A 68 0.76 8.56 -6.65
C LEU A 68 1.23 7.64 -5.52
N ASN A 69 1.80 8.22 -4.46
CA ASN A 69 2.19 7.43 -3.30
C ASN A 69 0.97 6.74 -2.67
N ARG A 70 -0.05 7.52 -2.31
CA ARG A 70 -1.23 7.02 -1.60
C ARG A 70 -2.06 6.02 -2.41
N SER A 71 -2.24 6.28 -3.70
CA SER A 71 -3.27 5.62 -4.50
C SER A 71 -2.72 4.53 -5.43
N ILE A 72 -1.41 4.49 -5.63
CA ILE A 72 -0.75 3.55 -6.54
C ILE A 72 0.35 2.79 -5.82
N ILE A 73 1.37 3.49 -5.30
CA ILE A 73 2.55 2.83 -4.73
C ILE A 73 2.16 1.97 -3.53
N ILE A 74 1.44 2.53 -2.55
CA ILE A 74 1.01 1.80 -1.35
C ILE A 74 0.19 0.54 -1.71
N PRO A 75 -0.91 0.63 -2.48
CA PRO A 75 -1.66 -0.57 -2.86
C PRO A 75 -0.84 -1.60 -3.65
N VAL A 76 -0.03 -1.17 -4.62
CA VAL A 76 0.74 -2.09 -5.47
C VAL A 76 1.82 -2.82 -4.67
N LEU A 77 2.52 -2.12 -3.78
CA LEU A 77 3.51 -2.73 -2.89
C LEU A 77 2.88 -3.79 -1.98
N ILE A 78 1.69 -3.54 -1.44
CA ILE A 78 0.98 -4.52 -0.62
C ILE A 78 0.54 -5.72 -1.47
N LEU A 79 0.12 -5.52 -2.72
CA LEU A 79 -0.17 -6.65 -3.62
C LEU A 79 1.08 -7.49 -3.94
N ILE A 80 2.24 -6.84 -4.12
CA ILE A 80 3.53 -7.54 -4.30
C ILE A 80 3.85 -8.35 -3.04
N GLN A 81 3.70 -7.76 -1.85
CA GLN A 81 3.88 -8.45 -0.57
C GLN A 81 2.96 -9.66 -0.47
N LEU A 82 1.68 -9.50 -0.82
CA LEU A 82 0.69 -10.57 -0.75
C LEU A 82 1.03 -11.73 -1.69
N LYS A 83 1.52 -11.44 -2.90
CA LYS A 83 2.02 -12.46 -3.83
C LYS A 83 3.18 -13.26 -3.24
N VAL A 84 4.12 -12.58 -2.56
CA VAL A 84 5.24 -13.25 -1.88
C VAL A 84 4.74 -14.09 -0.71
N PHE A 85 3.81 -13.55 0.08
CA PHE A 85 3.21 -14.21 1.24
C PHE A 85 2.48 -15.51 0.87
N VAL A 86 1.75 -15.52 -0.25
CA VAL A 86 1.03 -16.71 -0.74
C VAL A 86 1.97 -17.72 -1.40
N ARG A 87 3.11 -17.28 -1.96
CA ARG A 87 4.06 -18.17 -2.63
C ARG A 87 4.82 -19.08 -1.66
N TYR A 88 5.19 -18.57 -0.49
CA TYR A 88 6.05 -19.29 0.45
C TYR A 88 5.30 -19.64 1.72
N ASP A 89 5.26 -20.93 2.07
CA ASP A 89 4.50 -21.38 3.24
C ASP A 89 5.23 -21.24 4.58
N THR A 90 6.55 -21.04 4.55
CA THR A 90 7.36 -20.90 5.76
C THR A 90 6.98 -19.66 6.55
N PHE A 91 6.79 -19.82 7.87
CA PHE A 91 6.52 -18.69 8.79
C PHE A 91 7.56 -17.57 8.67
N LEU A 92 8.85 -17.93 8.52
CA LEU A 92 9.93 -16.95 8.35
C LEU A 92 9.69 -16.05 7.13
N TRP A 93 9.34 -16.62 5.98
CA TRP A 93 9.07 -15.85 4.75
C TRP A 93 7.81 -14.99 4.87
N LYS A 94 6.78 -15.48 5.55
CA LYS A 94 5.53 -14.74 5.80
C LYS A 94 5.78 -13.51 6.67
N THR A 95 6.52 -13.66 7.76
CA THR A 95 6.86 -12.55 8.65
C THR A 95 7.84 -11.58 7.98
N ALA A 96 8.86 -12.10 7.29
CA ALA A 96 9.83 -11.27 6.57
C ALA A 96 9.16 -10.44 5.47
N SER A 97 8.21 -10.99 4.71
CA SER A 97 7.54 -10.23 3.64
C SER A 97 6.74 -9.05 4.18
N ILE A 98 6.05 -9.21 5.31
CA ILE A 98 5.33 -8.12 5.99
C ILE A 98 6.32 -7.07 6.48
N LEU A 99 7.39 -7.47 7.17
CA LEU A 99 8.39 -6.54 7.70
C LEU A 99 9.06 -5.73 6.59
N VAL A 100 9.47 -6.38 5.50
CA VAL A 100 10.08 -5.70 4.35
C VAL A 100 9.09 -4.72 3.70
N ALA A 101 7.82 -5.09 3.56
CA ALA A 101 6.82 -4.19 3.01
C ALA A 101 6.58 -2.97 3.91
N VAL A 102 6.47 -3.17 5.22
CA VAL A 102 6.31 -2.06 6.19
C VAL A 102 7.52 -1.13 6.15
N LEU A 103 8.74 -1.68 6.12
CA LEU A 103 9.96 -0.89 6.01
C LEU A 103 9.99 -0.08 4.71
N MET A 104 9.78 -0.72 3.55
CA MET A 104 9.76 -0.03 2.25
C MET A 104 8.69 1.07 2.19
N LEU A 105 7.47 0.79 2.69
CA LEU A 105 6.40 1.78 2.68
C LEU A 105 6.72 2.96 3.60
N THR A 106 7.31 2.71 4.77
CA THR A 106 7.74 3.75 5.70
C THR A 106 8.85 4.60 5.09
N ASP A 107 9.84 3.98 4.44
CA ASP A 107 10.94 4.69 3.77
C ASP A 107 10.45 5.56 2.62
N ILE A 108 9.49 5.07 1.81
CA ILE A 108 8.87 5.86 0.75
C ILE A 108 8.05 7.01 1.31
N ASN A 109 7.36 6.82 2.44
CA ASN A 109 6.61 7.89 3.10
C ASN A 109 7.55 8.94 3.72
N TYR A 110 8.68 8.51 4.28
CA TYR A 110 9.75 9.41 4.71
C TYR A 110 10.35 10.19 3.53
N LEU A 111 10.42 9.59 2.34
CA LEU A 111 10.85 10.31 1.14
C LEU A 111 9.90 11.45 0.75
N LEU A 112 8.59 11.34 1.02
CA LEU A 112 7.65 12.46 0.81
C LEU A 112 8.00 13.64 1.71
N THR A 113 8.34 13.40 2.98
CA THR A 113 8.69 14.47 3.92
C THR A 113 10.06 15.05 3.60
N ALA A 114 11.05 14.21 3.28
CA ALA A 114 12.39 14.65 2.89
C ALA A 114 12.38 15.52 1.62
N LEU A 115 11.40 15.33 0.73
CA LEU A 115 11.23 16.12 -0.49
C LEU A 115 10.27 17.33 -0.32
N ASN A 116 9.86 17.64 0.92
CA ASN A 116 8.90 18.69 1.26
C ASN A 116 7.56 18.57 0.50
N VAL A 117 7.13 17.33 0.23
CA VAL A 117 5.81 17.07 -0.37
C VAL A 117 4.75 17.00 0.72
N ALA A 118 5.08 16.48 1.90
CA ALA A 118 4.21 16.45 3.06
C ALA A 118 4.98 16.95 4.29
N GLU A 119 4.37 17.83 5.09
CA GLU A 119 4.98 18.34 6.32
C GLU A 119 4.30 17.73 7.53
N TYR A 120 5.09 17.15 8.44
CA TYR A 120 4.58 16.60 9.70
C TYR A 120 4.54 17.71 10.74
N THR A 121 3.35 18.04 11.23
CA THR A 121 3.19 19.07 12.28
C THR A 121 3.36 18.44 13.66
N HIS A 122 2.64 17.35 13.92
CA HIS A 122 2.66 16.61 15.19
C HIS A 122 2.69 15.09 14.99
N TRP A 123 3.07 14.64 13.79
CA TRP A 123 3.10 13.23 13.42
C TRP A 123 4.51 12.64 13.58
N HIS A 124 4.60 11.44 14.13
CA HIS A 124 5.83 10.67 14.20
C HIS A 124 5.86 9.59 13.12
N SER A 125 6.98 9.42 12.43
CA SER A 125 7.17 8.37 11.41
C SER A 125 6.95 6.94 11.94
N ALA A 126 7.06 6.73 13.25
CA ALA A 126 6.71 5.44 13.86
C ALA A 126 5.22 5.08 13.71
N PHE A 127 4.33 6.07 13.66
CA PHE A 127 2.90 5.82 13.42
C PHE A 127 2.62 5.36 11.99
N ASP A 128 3.46 5.76 11.02
CA ASP A 128 3.36 5.23 9.66
C ASP A 128 3.66 3.74 9.62
N ALA A 129 4.69 3.29 10.34
CA ALA A 129 5.02 1.87 10.42
C ALA A 129 3.86 1.06 11.03
N ILE A 130 3.21 1.57 12.07
CA ILE A 130 2.01 0.96 12.67
C ILE A 130 0.87 0.93 11.66
N TYR A 131 0.60 2.04 10.98
CA TYR A 131 -0.42 2.13 9.95
C TYR A 131 -0.19 1.12 8.83
N PHE A 132 1.03 1.03 8.29
CA PHE A 132 1.37 0.09 7.23
C PHE A 132 1.32 -1.37 7.70
N LEU A 133 1.65 -1.64 8.96
CA LEU A 133 1.46 -2.98 9.53
C LEU A 133 -0.02 -3.35 9.54
N LEU A 134 -0.89 -2.47 10.04
CA LEU A 134 -2.34 -2.68 10.05
C LEU A 134 -2.90 -2.82 8.63
N LEU A 135 -2.39 -2.05 7.67
CA LEU A 135 -2.81 -2.11 6.28
C LEU A 135 -2.44 -3.45 5.62
N ASN A 136 -1.26 -4.00 5.91
CA ASN A 136 -0.87 -5.34 5.47
C ASN A 136 -1.78 -6.41 6.10
N LEU A 137 -2.12 -6.29 7.38
CA LEU A 137 -3.05 -7.21 8.04
C LEU A 137 -4.47 -7.13 7.43
N ALA A 138 -4.94 -5.91 7.11
CA ALA A 138 -6.21 -5.71 6.43
C ALA A 138 -6.22 -6.34 5.03
N ALA A 139 -5.11 -6.24 4.28
CA ALA A 139 -4.97 -6.88 2.97
C ALA A 139 -5.01 -8.41 3.07
N LEU A 140 -4.32 -8.99 4.06
CA LEU A 140 -4.38 -10.44 4.33
C LEU A 140 -5.79 -10.90 4.70
N PHE A 141 -6.50 -10.12 5.50
CA PHE A 141 -7.89 -10.40 5.84
C PHE A 141 -8.80 -10.33 4.61
N ALA A 142 -8.67 -9.27 3.80
CA ALA A 142 -9.43 -9.08 2.57
C ALA A 142 -9.19 -10.24 1.59
N TYR A 143 -7.93 -10.67 1.42
CA TYR A 143 -7.57 -11.82 0.60
C TYR A 143 -8.22 -13.11 1.10
N ARG A 144 -8.15 -13.39 2.40
CA ARG A 144 -8.79 -14.59 2.97
C ARG A 144 -10.31 -14.59 2.78
N MET A 145 -10.94 -13.41 2.86
CA MET A 145 -12.38 -13.28 2.67
C MET A 145 -12.79 -13.61 1.24
N ILE A 146 -12.11 -13.03 0.24
CA ILE A 146 -12.42 -13.28 -1.17
C ILE A 146 -12.08 -14.72 -1.58
N ASN A 147 -10.95 -15.28 -1.13
CA ASN A 147 -10.56 -16.66 -1.46
C ASN A 147 -11.60 -17.67 -0.93
N ARG A 148 -12.08 -17.48 0.31
CA ARG A 148 -13.15 -18.33 0.88
C ARG A 148 -14.48 -18.19 0.12
N ALA A 149 -14.80 -16.99 -0.35
CA ALA A 149 -16.01 -16.77 -1.15
C ALA A 149 -15.91 -17.48 -2.51
N SER A 150 -14.74 -17.42 -3.15
CA SER A 150 -14.45 -18.10 -4.41
C SER A 150 -14.51 -19.62 -4.28
N GLU A 151 -13.92 -20.20 -3.23
CA GLU A 151 -13.99 -21.66 -2.96
C GLU A 151 -15.43 -22.13 -2.78
N LYS A 152 -16.26 -21.38 -2.05
CA LYS A 152 -17.67 -21.71 -1.84
C LYS A 152 -18.48 -21.68 -3.14
N ALA A 153 -18.23 -20.69 -4.00
CA ALA A 153 -18.94 -20.56 -5.27
C ALA A 153 -18.67 -21.74 -6.22
N VAL A 154 -17.44 -22.26 -6.23
CA VAL A 154 -17.05 -23.41 -7.07
C VAL A 154 -17.61 -24.73 -6.52
N ASN A 155 -17.68 -24.90 -5.20
CA ASN A 155 -18.21 -26.13 -4.59
C ASN A 155 -19.74 -26.21 -4.55
N SER A 156 -20.45 -25.11 -4.86
CA SER A 156 -21.92 -25.05 -4.91
C SER A 156 -22.52 -25.35 -6.28
N THR A 157 -21.69 -25.65 -7.29
CA THR A 157 -22.09 -26.06 -8.65
C THR A 157 -21.71 -27.51 -8.91
#